data_AF-A0A7Y6JZ57-F1
#
_entry.id   AF-A0A7Y6JZ57-F1
#
_cell.length_a   1.000
_cell.length_b   1.000
_cell.length_c   1.000
_cell.angle_alpha   90.00
_cell.angle_beta   90.00
_cell.angle_gamma   90.00
#
_symmetry.space_group_name_H-M   'P 1'
#
loop_
_entity.id
_entity.type
_entity.pdbx_description
1 polymer ?
#
loop_
_entity_poly.entity_id
_entity_poly.type
_entity_poly.pdbx_seq_one_letter_code
_entity_poly.pdbx_strand_id
1 'polypeptide(L)'
;MEKRNQDGTGKKMPDEEVCDLCRITYSIYANFPPMPSAQAMNAETGEFFPFDRLRSLSTGYDMAKALGYAWACDCRGRTPVTRRINYNEQFQLLDTHTGKPLVNIEYAVERASGDIEHGMTDASGYTHRLSMTSSAEEINIYCNGAKDA
;
A
#
# COMPACT_ATOMS: atom_id res chain seq x y z
N MET A 1 19.72 -37.02 30.87
CA MET A 1 18.84 -37.26 29.72
C MET A 1 17.58 -36.45 29.99
N GLU A 2 17.37 -35.33 29.30
CA GLU A 2 16.01 -34.81 29.15
C GLU A 2 15.98 -33.95 27.88
N LYS A 3 15.42 -34.54 26.82
CA LYS A 3 15.17 -33.91 25.55
C LYS A 3 13.92 -33.04 25.71
N ARG A 4 14.05 -31.73 25.57
CA ARG A 4 12.88 -30.86 25.38
C ARG A 4 12.45 -30.96 23.92
N ASN A 5 11.37 -31.72 23.71
CA ASN A 5 10.61 -31.75 22.48
C ASN A 5 10.06 -30.35 22.21
N GLN A 6 10.45 -29.75 21.10
CA GLN A 6 9.72 -28.63 20.50
C GLN A 6 8.75 -29.22 19.50
N ASP A 7 7.52 -29.46 19.95
CA ASP A 7 6.36 -29.52 19.07
C ASP A 7 5.38 -28.46 19.56
N GLY A 8 5.29 -27.40 18.77
CA GLY A 8 4.46 -26.24 19.01
C GLY A 8 4.08 -25.67 17.66
N THR A 9 3.13 -26.34 17.02
CA THR A 9 2.37 -25.90 15.86
C THR A 9 1.66 -24.57 16.16
N GLY A 10 2.42 -23.48 16.11
CA GLY A 10 1.90 -22.12 16.09
C GLY A 10 1.58 -21.72 14.65
N LYS A 11 0.31 -21.46 14.37
CA LYS A 11 -0.18 -20.89 13.10
C LYS A 11 0.69 -19.68 12.71
N LYS A 12 1.29 -19.75 11.52
CA LYS A 12 1.96 -18.62 10.87
C LYS A 12 0.95 -17.51 10.63
N MET A 13 1.11 -16.39 11.33
CA MET A 13 0.40 -15.15 11.03
C MET A 13 1.09 -14.47 9.84
N PRO A 14 0.36 -13.84 8.92
CA PRO A 14 0.91 -13.22 7.71
C PRO A 14 1.81 -11.99 7.97
N ASP A 15 2.00 -11.58 9.23
CA ASP A 15 2.92 -10.53 9.66
C ASP A 15 4.36 -11.04 9.96
N GLU A 16 4.64 -12.34 9.80
CA GLU A 16 5.95 -12.98 10.11
C GLU A 16 7.10 -12.63 9.13
N GLU A 17 6.85 -11.87 8.06
CA GLU A 17 7.85 -11.69 7.00
C GLU A 17 8.89 -10.58 7.26
N VAL A 18 8.64 -9.66 8.20
CA VAL A 18 9.52 -8.51 8.48
C VAL A 18 10.10 -8.60 9.90
N CYS A 19 11.42 -8.39 10.07
CA CYS A 19 12.05 -8.42 11.39
C CYS A 19 11.59 -7.25 12.27
N ASP A 20 11.74 -7.40 13.60
CA ASP A 20 11.29 -6.39 14.56
C ASP A 20 11.94 -5.03 14.35
N LEU A 21 13.23 -4.98 14.00
CA LEU A 21 13.91 -3.72 13.71
C LEU A 21 13.20 -2.96 12.58
N CYS A 22 12.93 -3.61 11.45
CA CYS A 22 12.24 -2.99 10.32
C CYS A 22 10.80 -2.62 10.68
N ARG A 23 10.08 -3.50 11.40
CA ARG A 23 8.70 -3.24 11.82
C ARG A 23 8.60 -2.03 12.73
N ILE A 24 9.46 -1.95 13.74
CA ILE A 24 9.52 -0.84 14.70
C ILE A 24 9.93 0.44 13.99
N THR A 25 10.99 0.39 13.18
CA THR A 25 11.47 1.52 12.39
C THR A 25 10.34 2.11 11.55
N TYR A 26 9.66 1.28 10.76
CA TYR A 26 8.54 1.72 9.94
C TYR A 26 7.42 2.34 10.78
N SER A 27 7.04 1.68 11.88
CA SER A 27 5.97 2.15 12.75
C SER A 27 6.25 3.51 13.37
N ILE A 28 7.50 3.79 13.72
CA ILE A 28 7.92 5.09 14.27
C ILE A 28 7.83 6.17 13.19
N TYR A 29 8.50 5.96 12.05
CA TYR A 29 8.69 7.03 11.07
C TYR A 29 7.48 7.25 10.15
N ALA A 30 6.75 6.19 9.78
CA ALA A 30 5.56 6.33 8.93
C ALA A 30 4.42 7.10 9.64
N ASN A 31 4.31 6.96 10.96
CA ASN A 31 3.28 7.62 11.77
C ASN A 31 3.78 8.94 12.40
N PHE A 32 5.04 9.31 12.19
CA PHE A 32 5.57 10.55 12.74
C PHE A 32 4.94 11.76 12.02
N PRO A 33 4.53 12.81 12.75
CA PRO A 33 3.97 14.00 12.12
C PRO A 33 4.97 14.65 11.14
N PRO A 34 4.50 15.40 10.13
CA PRO A 34 5.37 16.18 9.26
C PRO A 34 6.25 17.13 10.08
N MET A 35 7.55 17.12 9.80
CA MET A 35 8.53 17.97 10.48
C MET A 35 9.48 18.60 9.46
N PRO A 36 9.06 19.68 8.76
CA PRO A 36 9.79 20.22 7.60
C PRO A 36 11.20 20.71 7.91
N SER A 37 11.44 21.12 9.16
CA SER A 37 12.72 21.63 9.64
C SER A 37 13.56 20.56 10.37
N ALA A 38 13.02 19.36 10.59
CA ALA A 38 13.76 18.30 11.27
C ALA A 38 14.74 17.63 10.30
N GLN A 39 15.92 17.32 10.83
CA GLN A 39 16.91 16.49 10.12
C GLN A 39 17.05 15.15 10.83
N ALA A 40 17.16 14.10 10.02
CA ALA A 40 17.65 12.81 10.46
C ALA A 40 19.14 12.71 10.15
N MET A 41 19.86 11.90 10.91
CA MET A 41 21.28 11.62 10.69
C MET A 41 21.44 10.14 10.37
N ASN A 42 22.25 9.83 9.35
CA ASN A 42 22.72 8.47 9.13
C ASN A 42 23.82 8.16 10.14
N ALA A 43 23.61 7.17 11.01
CA ALA A 43 24.54 6.85 12.10
C ALA A 43 25.86 6.21 11.63
N GLU A 44 25.89 5.62 10.43
CA GLU A 44 27.10 5.06 9.83
C GLU A 44 27.97 6.15 9.19
N THR A 45 27.37 7.09 8.45
CA THR A 45 28.11 8.09 7.67
C THR A 45 28.24 9.45 8.34
N GLY A 46 27.39 9.75 9.34
CA GLY A 46 27.26 11.07 9.95
C GLY A 46 26.52 12.10 9.08
N GLU A 47 26.02 11.69 7.91
CA GLU A 47 25.31 12.59 7.00
C GLU A 47 23.93 12.97 7.55
N PHE A 48 23.63 14.27 7.55
CA PHE A 48 22.30 14.78 7.87
C PHE A 48 21.45 14.92 6.62
N PHE A 49 20.18 14.55 6.71
CA PHE A 49 19.23 14.65 5.61
C PHE A 49 17.83 15.06 6.12
N PRO A 50 16.96 15.64 5.28
CA PRO A 50 15.62 16.04 5.68
C PRO A 50 14.82 14.86 6.24
N PHE A 51 14.18 15.03 7.40
CA PHE A 51 13.44 13.97 8.07
C PHE A 51 12.29 13.43 7.21
N ASP A 52 11.60 14.29 6.45
CA ASP A 52 10.51 13.88 5.56
C ASP A 52 10.93 12.86 4.49
N ARG A 53 12.23 12.74 4.19
CA ARG A 53 12.75 11.64 3.36
C ARG A 53 12.39 10.28 3.97
N LEU A 54 12.45 10.10 5.28
CA LEU A 54 12.10 8.82 5.93
C LEU A 54 10.64 8.46 5.68
N ARG A 55 9.72 9.43 5.81
CA ARG A 55 8.29 9.26 5.58
C ARG A 55 7.97 8.88 4.12
N SER A 56 8.80 9.31 3.18
CA SER A 56 8.67 8.94 1.76
C SER A 56 9.09 7.50 1.44
N LEU A 57 9.82 6.83 2.34
CA LEU A 57 10.30 5.47 2.11
C LEU A 57 9.20 4.45 2.40
N SER A 58 9.12 3.43 1.54
CA SER A 58 7.99 2.49 1.55
C SER A 58 8.16 1.33 2.54
N THR A 59 9.38 1.05 2.99
CA THR A 59 9.68 -0.07 3.89
C THR A 59 10.54 0.33 5.08
N GLY A 60 10.39 -0.40 6.18
CA GLY A 60 11.24 -0.25 7.36
C GLY A 60 12.71 -0.60 7.10
N TYR A 61 13.01 -1.44 6.10
CA TYR A 61 14.37 -1.72 5.67
C TYR A 61 15.01 -0.49 5.01
N ASP A 62 14.28 0.16 4.09
CA ASP A 62 14.79 1.37 3.42
C ASP A 62 15.03 2.49 4.42
N MET A 63 14.13 2.66 5.40
CA MET A 63 14.31 3.60 6.50
C MET A 63 15.52 3.25 7.36
N ALA A 64 15.69 1.98 7.75
CA ALA A 64 16.84 1.52 8.53
C ALA A 64 18.17 1.70 7.79
N LYS A 65 18.16 1.51 6.46
CA LYS A 65 19.30 1.75 5.58
C LYS A 65 19.63 3.24 5.48
N ALA A 66 18.62 4.08 5.30
CA ALA A 66 18.80 5.53 5.26
C ALA A 66 19.37 6.07 6.57
N LEU A 67 19.01 5.46 7.70
CA LEU A 67 19.49 5.84 9.03
C LEU A 67 20.82 5.18 9.44
N GLY A 68 21.40 4.29 8.61
CA GLY A 68 22.70 3.69 8.89
C GLY A 68 22.67 2.66 10.03
N TYR A 69 21.60 1.85 10.12
CA TYR A 69 21.58 0.71 11.04
C TYR A 69 20.99 -0.56 10.39
N ALA A 70 20.98 -0.61 9.04
CA ALA A 70 20.54 -1.80 8.32
C ALA A 70 21.40 -3.04 8.62
N TRP A 71 22.62 -2.88 9.14
CA TRP A 71 23.45 -4.00 9.58
C TRP A 71 22.85 -4.81 10.74
N ALA A 72 21.96 -4.19 11.55
CA ALA A 72 21.25 -4.82 12.66
C ALA A 72 19.95 -5.52 12.22
N CYS A 73 19.63 -5.49 10.92
CA CYS A 73 18.42 -6.09 10.38
C CYS A 73 18.58 -7.60 10.14
N ASP A 74 17.69 -8.39 10.73
CA ASP A 74 17.62 -9.85 10.52
C ASP A 74 16.90 -10.26 9.22
N CYS A 75 16.56 -9.31 8.34
CA CYS A 75 15.98 -9.62 7.03
C CYS A 75 17.05 -10.08 6.01
N ARG A 76 18.33 -10.24 6.39
CA ARG A 76 19.40 -10.69 5.48
C ARG A 76 19.04 -12.05 4.87
N GLY A 77 19.01 -12.12 3.54
CA GLY A 77 18.65 -13.32 2.78
C GLY A 77 17.13 -13.50 2.53
N ARG A 78 16.27 -12.63 3.09
CA ARG A 78 14.87 -12.58 2.69
C ARG A 78 14.75 -11.76 1.41
N THR A 79 14.03 -12.28 0.42
CA THR A 79 13.49 -11.45 -0.65
C THR A 79 12.78 -10.27 0.00
N PRO A 80 13.12 -9.02 -0.34
CA PRO A 80 12.46 -7.87 0.25
C PRO A 80 10.96 -8.06 0.01
N VAL A 81 10.18 -8.08 1.09
CA VAL A 81 8.77 -7.76 1.01
C VAL A 81 8.74 -6.29 0.64
N THR A 82 8.96 -6.01 -0.64
CA THR A 82 8.32 -4.88 -1.27
C THR A 82 6.88 -5.05 -0.84
N ARG A 83 6.39 -4.17 0.04
CA ARG A 83 4.95 -3.99 0.15
C ARG A 83 4.56 -3.68 -1.28
N ARG A 84 4.05 -4.69 -1.99
CA ARG A 84 3.45 -4.49 -3.29
C ARG A 84 2.28 -3.58 -2.96
N ILE A 85 2.45 -2.29 -3.21
CA ILE A 85 1.33 -1.37 -3.14
C ILE A 85 0.44 -1.85 -4.26
N ASN A 86 -0.58 -2.59 -3.85
CA ASN A 86 -1.52 -3.24 -4.71
C ASN A 86 -2.69 -2.28 -4.83
N TYR A 87 -2.91 -1.75 -6.02
CA TYR A 87 -4.02 -0.87 -6.34
C TYR A 87 -5.16 -1.74 -6.85
N ASN A 88 -6.28 -1.72 -6.13
CA ASN A 88 -7.48 -2.50 -6.44
C ASN A 88 -8.73 -1.79 -5.93
N GLU A 89 -8.85 -0.52 -6.26
CA GLU A 89 -9.87 0.37 -5.77
C GLU A 89 -11.28 -0.02 -6.26
N GLN A 90 -12.26 0.58 -5.60
CA GLN A 90 -13.68 0.50 -5.95
C GLN A 90 -14.21 1.94 -6.00
N PHE A 91 -14.95 2.27 -7.05
CA PHE A 91 -15.39 3.64 -7.31
C PHE A 91 -16.91 3.73 -7.19
N GLN A 92 -17.41 4.86 -6.68
CA GLN A 92 -18.85 5.16 -6.66
C GLN A 92 -19.18 6.08 -7.83
N LEU A 93 -20.14 5.68 -8.66
CA LEU A 93 -20.63 6.50 -9.76
C LEU A 93 -21.82 7.32 -9.29
N LEU A 94 -21.74 8.64 -9.48
CA LEU A 94 -22.77 9.59 -9.07
C LEU A 94 -23.28 10.34 -10.30
N ASP A 95 -24.58 10.61 -10.31
CA ASP A 95 -25.21 11.54 -11.25
C ASP A 95 -24.71 12.96 -10.93
N THR A 96 -24.14 13.62 -11.93
CA THR A 96 -23.57 14.98 -11.77
C THR A 96 -24.61 16.05 -11.47
N HIS A 97 -25.86 15.85 -11.91
CA HIS A 97 -26.94 16.82 -11.70
C HIS A 97 -27.63 16.63 -10.35
N THR A 98 -27.90 15.37 -9.98
CA THR A 98 -28.66 15.07 -8.74
C THR A 98 -27.78 14.73 -7.55
N GLY A 99 -26.49 14.41 -7.77
CA GLY A 99 -25.57 13.90 -6.76
C GLY A 99 -25.91 12.49 -6.26
N LYS A 100 -26.91 11.82 -6.85
CA LYS A 100 -27.38 10.51 -6.42
C LYS A 100 -26.52 9.40 -7.01
N PRO A 101 -26.35 8.26 -6.32
CA PRO A 101 -25.66 7.12 -6.88
C PRO A 101 -26.36 6.55 -8.12
N LEU A 102 -25.56 6.28 -9.15
CA LEU A 102 -25.99 5.60 -10.36
C LEU A 102 -26.04 4.09 -10.10
N VAL A 103 -27.21 3.59 -9.72
CA VAL A 103 -27.44 2.18 -9.36
C VAL A 103 -27.83 1.36 -10.57
N ASN A 104 -27.32 0.14 -10.68
CA ASN A 104 -27.67 -0.81 -11.74
C ASN A 104 -27.41 -0.26 -13.15
N ILE A 105 -26.29 0.46 -13.31
CA ILE A 105 -25.84 1.05 -14.58
C ILE A 105 -24.62 0.27 -15.09
N GLU A 106 -24.65 -0.08 -16.38
CA GLU A 106 -23.50 -0.66 -17.06
C GLU A 106 -22.37 0.36 -17.21
N TYR A 107 -21.15 -0.09 -16.93
CA TYR A 107 -19.94 0.70 -17.06
C TYR A 107 -18.78 -0.11 -17.64
N ALA A 108 -17.77 0.62 -18.12
CA ALA A 108 -16.50 0.10 -18.59
C ALA A 108 -15.36 0.92 -17.97
N VAL A 109 -14.34 0.25 -17.47
CA VAL A 109 -13.10 0.85 -16.99
C VAL A 109 -11.99 0.53 -17.96
N GLU A 110 -11.46 1.56 -18.61
CA GLU A 110 -10.27 1.47 -19.46
C GLU A 110 -9.04 1.76 -18.61
N ARG A 111 -8.11 0.80 -18.56
CA ARG A 111 -6.83 0.92 -17.86
C ARG A 111 -5.79 1.63 -18.71
N ALA A 112 -4.69 2.07 -18.07
CA ALA A 112 -3.57 2.67 -18.78
C ALA A 112 -2.93 1.75 -19.82
N SER A 113 -3.07 0.42 -19.66
CA SER A 113 -2.65 -0.59 -20.65
C SER A 113 -3.53 -0.64 -21.90
N GLY A 114 -4.73 -0.05 -21.85
CA GLY A 114 -5.79 -0.22 -22.86
C GLY A 114 -6.72 -1.41 -22.59
N ASP A 115 -6.49 -2.18 -21.52
CA ASP A 115 -7.42 -3.25 -21.12
C ASP A 115 -8.73 -2.67 -20.60
N ILE A 116 -9.85 -3.32 -20.91
CA ILE A 116 -11.18 -2.86 -20.53
C ILE A 116 -11.85 -3.87 -19.58
N GLU A 117 -12.29 -3.38 -18.43
CA GLU A 117 -13.07 -4.13 -17.44
C GLU A 117 -14.52 -3.65 -17.43
N HIS A 118 -15.44 -4.55 -17.75
CA HIS A 118 -16.88 -4.26 -17.77
C HIS A 118 -17.54 -4.64 -16.45
N GLY A 119 -18.60 -3.92 -16.09
CA GLY A 119 -19.42 -4.28 -14.94
C GLY A 119 -20.74 -3.53 -14.87
N MET A 120 -21.46 -3.78 -13.78
CA MET A 120 -22.71 -3.10 -13.45
C MET A 120 -22.61 -2.59 -12.01
N THR A 121 -23.05 -1.36 -11.77
CA THR A 121 -22.98 -0.78 -10.42
C THR A 121 -23.95 -1.44 -9.45
N ASP A 122 -23.55 -1.55 -8.18
CA ASP A 122 -24.36 -2.16 -7.14
C ASP A 122 -25.50 -1.25 -6.63
N ALA A 123 -26.23 -1.71 -5.62
CA ALA A 123 -27.36 -0.98 -5.00
C ALA A 123 -26.98 0.38 -4.38
N SER A 124 -25.68 0.64 -4.18
CA SER A 124 -25.14 1.91 -3.68
C SER A 124 -24.35 2.66 -4.75
N GLY A 125 -24.38 2.21 -6.01
CA GLY A 125 -23.70 2.85 -7.14
C GLY A 125 -22.21 2.55 -7.24
N TYR A 126 -21.70 1.53 -6.54
CA TYR A 126 -20.29 1.17 -6.63
C TYR A 126 -20.00 0.24 -7.80
N THR A 127 -18.84 0.43 -8.43
CA THR A 127 -18.24 -0.55 -9.34
C THR A 127 -17.89 -1.84 -8.60
N HIS A 128 -17.58 -2.91 -9.32
CA HIS A 128 -16.80 -4.00 -8.76
C HIS A 128 -15.41 -3.51 -8.34
N ARG A 129 -14.73 -4.31 -7.51
CA ARG A 129 -13.34 -4.06 -7.12
C ARG A 129 -12.41 -4.40 -8.27
N LEU A 130 -11.68 -3.42 -8.77
CA LEU A 130 -10.81 -3.58 -9.94
C LEU A 130 -9.73 -4.65 -9.72
N SER A 131 -9.33 -5.31 -10.80
CA SER A 131 -8.15 -6.19 -10.80
C SER A 131 -6.92 -5.48 -10.24
N MET A 132 -6.12 -6.23 -9.49
CA MET A 132 -4.97 -5.72 -8.75
C MET A 132 -3.80 -5.34 -9.66
N THR A 133 -3.25 -4.14 -9.49
CA THR A 133 -2.01 -3.70 -10.16
C THR A 133 -0.92 -3.35 -9.15
N SER A 134 0.35 -3.49 -9.55
CA SER A 134 1.51 -3.22 -8.69
C SER A 134 2.01 -1.77 -8.73
N SER A 135 1.36 -0.91 -9.52
CA SER A 135 1.70 0.50 -9.71
C SER A 135 0.44 1.31 -9.89
N ALA A 136 0.43 2.54 -9.39
CA ALA A 136 -0.66 3.47 -9.63
C ALA A 136 -0.78 3.72 -11.14
N GLU A 137 -2.00 3.78 -11.63
CA GLU A 137 -2.29 4.03 -13.04
C GLU A 137 -3.47 5.00 -13.19
N GLU A 138 -3.50 5.69 -14.31
CA GLU A 138 -4.67 6.46 -14.73
C GLU A 138 -5.69 5.50 -15.32
N ILE A 139 -6.96 5.68 -14.95
CA ILE A 139 -8.08 4.90 -15.47
C ILE A 139 -9.16 5.85 -15.98
N ASN A 140 -9.87 5.43 -17.02
CA ASN A 140 -11.08 6.11 -17.49
C ASN A 140 -12.29 5.24 -17.20
N ILE A 141 -13.34 5.83 -16.62
CA ILE A 141 -14.60 5.13 -16.35
C ILE A 141 -15.69 5.71 -17.24
N TYR A 142 -16.25 4.86 -18.09
CA TYR A 142 -17.37 5.17 -18.96
C TYR A 142 -18.62 4.49 -18.42
N CYS A 143 -19.75 5.18 -18.39
CA CYS A 143 -21.03 4.59 -18.00
C CYS A 143 -22.16 5.11 -18.88
N ASN A 144 -23.17 4.27 -19.11
CA ASN A 144 -24.31 4.61 -19.97
C ASN A 144 -25.41 5.42 -19.27
N GLY A 145 -25.11 6.03 -18.12
CA GLY A 145 -26.08 6.70 -17.24
C GLY A 145 -26.48 8.13 -17.61
N ALA A 146 -26.13 8.63 -18.81
CA ALA A 146 -26.45 10.01 -19.23
C ALA A 146 -27.51 10.05 -20.35
N LYS A 147 -28.54 9.20 -20.25
CA LYS A 147 -29.73 9.28 -21.10
C LYS A 147 -30.94 9.40 -20.19
N ASP A 148 -31.75 10.42 -20.44
CA ASP A 148 -33.02 10.77 -19.78
C ASP A 148 -32.91 11.93 -18.76
N ALA A 149 -32.78 13.14 -19.32
CA ALA A 149 -33.38 14.35 -18.77
C ALA A 149 -34.65 14.66 -19.59
#